data_AF-A0A2K9LUK7-F1
#
_entry.id   AF-A0A2K9LUK7-F1
#
_cell.length_a   1.000
_cell.length_b   1.000
_cell.length_c   1.000
_cell.angle_alpha   90.00
_cell.angle_beta   90.00
_cell.angle_gamma   90.00
#
_symmetry.space_group_name_H-M   'P 1'
#
loop_
_entity.id
_entity.type
_entity.pdbx_description
1 polymer ?
#
loop_
_entity_poly.entity_id
_entity_poly.type
_entity_poly.pdbx_seq_one_letter_code
_entity_poly.pdbx_strand_id
1 'polypeptide(L)'
;MKEKFKNFLERKLKLKIIISSCIASFLFLLSFLMVIPGIGMESQKFIKSIERQIKIIMPKGMYVIDGQDSAVYENAMNSAVKSAYVSDAISTLNTYEDKNIVVKREEYTNFSVEWFENRWADDIKNKRDVDLYDLGIDLIKFDKAVATKFLSYSYVHSGLEWMFRSGGLAEAFSKSFYKQVWRDQTIIKQDVYDSFMQYEGPGLSGLKVKESLGTMIINNKVWFLNRQIENIKFGFNIMGHSIFKNKNLNETNMNKIKVTYDELSSPFLTDTLNVYRTGVIMLFTFLVIILPIYSTLLTFWIINYKKGGYK
;
A
#
# COMPACT_ATOMS: atom_id res chain seq x y z
N MET A 1 33.81 -40.65 -27.02
CA MET A 1 32.85 -39.83 -26.23
C MET A 1 32.38 -40.54 -24.95
N LYS A 2 32.02 -41.84 -25.01
CA LYS A 2 31.59 -42.65 -23.85
C LYS A 2 32.62 -42.74 -22.69
N GLU A 3 33.91 -42.95 -22.96
CA GLU A 3 34.93 -43.08 -21.89
C GLU A 3 35.25 -41.75 -21.16
N LYS A 4 35.31 -40.63 -21.89
CA LYS A 4 35.50 -39.31 -21.26
C LYS A 4 34.31 -38.95 -20.36
N PHE A 5 33.10 -39.34 -20.75
CA PHE A 5 31.89 -39.14 -19.94
C PHE A 5 31.91 -40.02 -18.68
N LYS A 6 32.38 -41.27 -18.80
CA LYS A 6 32.53 -42.22 -17.69
C LYS A 6 33.60 -41.76 -16.68
N ASN A 7 34.79 -41.39 -17.16
CA ASN A 7 35.87 -40.86 -16.32
C ASN A 7 35.54 -39.49 -15.69
N PHE A 8 34.76 -38.65 -16.39
CA PHE A 8 34.27 -37.40 -15.82
C PHE A 8 33.30 -37.66 -14.68
N LEU A 9 32.46 -38.71 -14.73
CA LEU A 9 31.49 -39.06 -13.69
C LEU A 9 32.13 -39.65 -12.41
N GLU A 10 33.22 -40.40 -12.53
CA GLU A 10 33.79 -41.19 -11.42
C GLU A 10 34.71 -40.37 -10.48
N ARG A 11 35.42 -39.34 -10.97
CA ARG A 11 36.32 -38.54 -10.11
C ARG A 11 35.58 -37.48 -9.27
N LYS A 12 35.96 -37.37 -7.98
CA LYS A 12 35.50 -36.33 -7.02
C LYS A 12 33.98 -36.24 -6.81
N LEU A 13 33.29 -37.38 -6.72
CA LEU A 13 31.83 -37.45 -6.54
C LEU A 13 31.30 -36.61 -5.36
N LYS A 14 31.97 -36.68 -4.21
CA LYS A 14 31.62 -35.87 -3.02
C LYS A 14 31.62 -34.36 -3.32
N LEU A 15 32.61 -33.87 -4.06
CA LEU A 15 32.71 -32.46 -4.42
C LEU A 15 31.57 -32.04 -5.37
N LYS A 16 31.17 -32.90 -6.30
CA LYS A 16 30.04 -32.63 -7.22
C LYS A 16 28.71 -32.56 -6.47
N ILE A 17 28.48 -33.47 -5.54
CA ILE A 17 27.29 -33.45 -4.69
C ILE A 17 27.26 -32.13 -3.90
N ILE A 18 28.36 -31.72 -3.29
CA ILE A 18 28.45 -30.45 -2.55
C ILE A 18 28.16 -29.27 -3.48
N ILE A 19 28.88 -29.14 -4.60
CA ILE A 19 28.72 -28.00 -5.54
C ILE A 19 27.29 -27.93 -6.08
N SER A 20 26.74 -29.04 -6.57
CA SER A 20 25.38 -29.08 -7.11
C SER A 20 24.31 -28.76 -6.05
N SER A 21 24.49 -29.23 -4.80
CA SER A 21 23.58 -28.92 -3.70
C SER A 21 23.66 -27.45 -3.31
N CYS A 22 24.86 -26.86 -3.29
CA CYS A 22 25.03 -25.42 -3.06
C CYS A 22 24.36 -24.60 -4.16
N ILE A 23 24.56 -24.96 -5.43
CA ILE A 23 23.93 -24.26 -6.56
C ILE A 23 22.41 -24.39 -6.50
N ALA A 24 21.88 -25.60 -6.29
CA ALA A 24 20.44 -25.82 -6.21
C ALA A 24 19.81 -25.05 -5.03
N SER A 25 20.44 -25.09 -3.86
CA SER A 25 19.98 -24.35 -2.67
C SER A 25 20.03 -22.85 -2.89
N PHE A 26 21.10 -22.34 -3.51
CA PHE A 26 21.23 -20.92 -3.84
C PHE A 26 20.13 -20.47 -4.81
N LEU A 27 19.86 -21.23 -5.86
CA LEU A 27 18.81 -20.90 -6.83
C LEU A 27 17.42 -20.94 -6.19
N PHE A 28 17.14 -21.92 -5.34
CA PHE A 28 15.91 -21.97 -4.57
C PHE A 28 15.75 -20.73 -3.67
N LEU A 29 16.75 -20.45 -2.83
CA LEU A 29 16.72 -19.31 -1.91
C LEU A 29 16.59 -17.98 -2.66
N LEU A 30 17.34 -17.79 -3.74
CA LEU A 30 17.26 -16.60 -4.56
C LEU A 30 15.86 -16.42 -5.16
N SER A 31 15.29 -17.48 -5.74
CA SER A 31 13.92 -17.41 -6.29
C SER A 31 12.89 -17.08 -5.20
N PHE A 32 13.03 -17.68 -4.03
CA PHE A 32 12.11 -17.48 -2.90
C PHE A 32 12.20 -16.04 -2.36
N LEU A 33 13.41 -15.51 -2.16
CA LEU A 33 13.65 -14.14 -1.70
C LEU A 33 13.14 -13.08 -2.69
N MET A 34 13.14 -13.38 -3.99
CA MET A 34 12.57 -12.48 -5.00
C MET A 34 11.04 -12.51 -5.03
N VAL A 35 10.41 -13.64 -4.69
CA VAL A 35 8.95 -13.79 -4.66
C VAL A 35 8.33 -13.22 -3.39
N ILE A 36 8.97 -13.38 -2.22
CA ILE A 36 8.38 -13.00 -0.92
C ILE A 36 7.88 -11.55 -0.87
N PRO A 37 8.69 -10.52 -1.20
CA PRO A 37 8.31 -9.14 -0.93
C PRO A 37 7.02 -8.71 -1.63
N GLY A 38 6.90 -9.01 -2.94
CA GLY A 38 5.85 -8.46 -3.79
C GLY A 38 5.79 -6.93 -3.74
N ILE A 39 4.81 -6.32 -4.41
CA ILE A 39 4.65 -4.86 -4.33
C ILE A 39 4.08 -4.39 -2.98
N GLY A 40 3.41 -5.28 -2.24
CA GLY A 40 2.81 -4.95 -0.94
C GLY A 40 3.82 -4.50 0.10
N MET A 41 5.07 -5.00 0.04
CA MET A 41 6.12 -4.51 0.92
C MET A 41 6.46 -3.02 0.67
N GLU A 42 6.53 -2.60 -0.59
CA GLU A 42 6.74 -1.19 -0.95
C GLU A 42 5.55 -0.32 -0.56
N SER A 43 4.33 -0.82 -0.78
CA SER A 43 3.11 -0.16 -0.32
C SER A 43 3.09 0.01 1.20
N GLN A 44 3.54 -0.99 1.98
CA GLN A 44 3.68 -0.86 3.43
C GLN A 44 4.72 0.17 3.85
N LYS A 45 5.87 0.26 3.16
CA LYS A 45 6.87 1.32 3.41
C LYS A 45 6.27 2.70 3.17
N PHE A 46 5.54 2.87 2.07
CA PHE A 46 4.84 4.10 1.76
C PHE A 46 3.80 4.45 2.84
N ILE A 47 2.93 3.50 3.22
CA ILE A 47 1.93 3.69 4.27
C ILE A 47 2.58 4.10 5.60
N LYS A 48 3.70 3.49 5.99
CA LYS A 48 4.44 3.89 7.20
C LYS A 48 4.96 5.32 7.11
N SER A 49 5.35 5.78 5.92
CA SER A 49 5.75 7.17 5.72
C SER A 49 4.57 8.15 5.88
N ILE A 50 3.37 7.77 5.40
CA ILE A 50 2.14 8.54 5.65
C ILE A 50 1.81 8.55 7.13
N GLU A 51 1.84 7.38 7.80
CA GLU A 51 1.56 7.26 9.23
C GLU A 51 2.48 8.18 10.05
N ARG A 52 3.78 8.26 9.68
CA ARG A 52 4.71 9.20 10.29
C ARG A 52 4.28 10.66 10.07
N GLN A 53 3.87 11.04 8.87
CA GLN A 53 3.39 12.40 8.59
C GLN A 53 2.11 12.71 9.37
N ILE A 54 1.15 11.78 9.42
CA ILE A 54 -0.08 11.93 10.20
C ILE A 54 0.23 12.20 11.68
N LYS A 55 1.19 11.47 12.28
CA LYS A 55 1.58 11.70 13.68
C LYS A 55 2.24 13.07 13.93
N ILE A 56 2.81 13.68 12.89
CA ILE A 56 3.38 15.03 12.94
C ILE A 56 2.28 16.08 12.75
N ILE A 57 1.36 15.85 11.81
CA ILE A 57 0.26 16.77 11.49
C ILE A 57 -0.78 16.81 12.62
N MET A 58 -1.15 15.66 13.16
CA MET A 58 -2.13 15.47 14.23
C MET A 58 -1.49 14.73 15.41
N PRO A 59 -0.62 15.38 16.20
CA PRO A 59 -0.02 14.75 17.37
C PRO A 59 -1.09 14.40 18.41
N LYS A 60 -0.86 13.29 19.12
CA LYS A 60 -1.77 12.81 20.16
C LYS A 60 -2.04 13.88 21.22
N GLY A 61 -3.31 14.10 21.53
CA GLY A 61 -3.81 15.02 22.54
C GLY A 61 -3.79 16.49 22.13
N MET A 62 -3.29 16.82 20.93
CA MET A 62 -3.19 18.21 20.50
C MET A 62 -4.52 18.72 19.95
N TYR A 63 -5.10 18.02 18.98
CA TYR A 63 -6.34 18.41 18.32
C TYR A 63 -7.46 17.47 18.75
N VAL A 64 -8.06 17.77 19.90
CA VAL A 64 -9.17 16.99 20.46
C VAL A 64 -10.46 17.75 20.20
N ILE A 65 -11.37 17.20 19.38
CA ILE A 65 -12.70 17.76 19.16
C ILE A 65 -13.50 17.62 20.47
N ASP A 66 -14.08 18.73 20.92
CA ASP A 66 -14.84 18.80 22.18
C ASP A 66 -16.23 18.18 22.00
N GLY A 67 -16.45 17.02 22.63
CA GLY A 67 -17.74 16.33 22.58
C GLY A 67 -18.87 17.07 23.30
N GLN A 68 -18.51 17.95 24.25
CA GLN A 68 -19.49 18.69 25.04
C GLN A 68 -20.04 19.92 24.29
N ASP A 69 -19.35 20.38 23.25
CA ASP A 69 -19.81 21.47 22.39
C ASP A 69 -20.85 20.97 21.36
N SER A 70 -22.07 20.74 21.85
CA SER A 70 -23.15 20.15 21.05
C SER A 70 -23.55 20.97 19.82
N ALA A 71 -23.23 22.26 19.77
CA ALA A 71 -23.61 23.12 18.65
C ALA A 71 -22.79 22.79 17.38
N VAL A 72 -21.53 22.39 17.55
CA VAL A 72 -20.59 22.22 16.43
C VAL A 72 -20.04 20.79 16.33
N TYR A 73 -20.03 20.03 17.42
CA TYR A 73 -19.47 18.67 17.46
C TYR A 73 -20.06 17.72 16.40
N GLU A 74 -21.39 17.56 16.38
CA GLU A 74 -22.05 16.62 15.47
C GLU A 74 -21.84 17.04 14.01
N ASN A 75 -21.89 18.35 13.73
CA ASN A 75 -21.61 18.90 12.41
C ASN A 75 -20.16 18.66 11.99
N ALA A 76 -19.18 18.85 12.89
CA ALA A 76 -17.77 18.60 12.61
C ALA A 76 -17.52 17.11 12.31
N MET A 77 -18.15 16.21 13.07
CA MET A 77 -18.04 14.76 12.86
C MET A 77 -18.70 14.31 11.55
N ASN A 78 -19.96 14.69 11.33
CA ASN A 78 -20.72 14.26 10.14
C ASN A 78 -20.30 14.96 8.85
N SER A 79 -19.54 16.06 8.95
CA SER A 79 -19.05 16.81 7.81
C SER A 79 -17.55 16.65 7.62
N ALA A 80 -16.71 17.27 8.45
CA ALA A 80 -15.27 17.28 8.27
C ALA A 80 -14.66 15.88 8.44
N VAL A 81 -15.01 15.16 9.49
CA VAL A 81 -14.45 13.81 9.76
C VAL A 81 -14.96 12.79 8.75
N LYS A 82 -16.28 12.71 8.55
CA LYS A 82 -16.87 11.79 7.55
C LYS A 82 -16.35 12.06 6.13
N SER A 83 -16.26 13.33 5.74
CA SER A 83 -15.74 13.69 4.43
C SER A 83 -14.25 13.37 4.25
N ALA A 84 -13.45 13.28 5.32
CA ALA A 84 -12.07 12.82 5.22
C ALA A 84 -12.01 11.38 4.67
N TYR A 85 -12.85 10.46 5.17
CA TYR A 85 -12.94 9.08 4.65
C TYR A 85 -13.42 9.02 3.20
N VAL A 86 -14.45 9.80 2.87
CA VAL A 86 -15.03 9.81 1.51
C VAL A 86 -14.04 10.43 0.52
N SER A 87 -13.47 11.59 0.84
CA SER A 87 -12.53 12.28 -0.03
C SER A 87 -11.23 11.51 -0.23
N ASP A 88 -10.71 10.83 0.79
CA ASP A 88 -9.53 9.98 0.65
C ASP A 88 -9.78 8.90 -0.40
N ALA A 89 -10.86 8.14 -0.23
CA ALA A 89 -11.23 7.06 -1.15
C ALA A 89 -11.52 7.58 -2.56
N ILE A 90 -12.37 8.60 -2.71
CA ILE A 90 -12.77 9.14 -4.02
C ILE A 90 -11.61 9.81 -4.75
N SER A 91 -10.67 10.43 -4.04
CA SER A 91 -9.50 11.06 -4.66
C SER A 91 -8.61 10.05 -5.40
N THR A 92 -8.69 8.76 -5.06
CA THR A 92 -7.95 7.69 -5.77
C THR A 92 -8.56 7.30 -7.11
N LEU A 93 -9.80 7.70 -7.39
CA LEU A 93 -10.47 7.40 -8.67
C LEU A 93 -9.99 8.36 -9.76
N ASN A 94 -9.62 7.82 -10.93
CA ASN A 94 -9.25 8.66 -12.07
C ASN A 94 -10.50 9.02 -12.85
N THR A 95 -11.00 10.24 -12.67
CA THR A 95 -12.25 10.68 -13.27
C THR A 95 -12.16 10.80 -14.81
N TYR A 96 -10.95 10.93 -15.35
CA TYR A 96 -10.70 11.13 -16.77
C TYR A 96 -10.55 9.82 -17.56
N GLU A 97 -10.14 8.74 -16.90
CA GLU A 97 -9.84 7.45 -17.55
C GLU A 97 -10.73 6.28 -17.08
N ASP A 98 -11.29 6.34 -15.87
CA ASP A 98 -12.06 5.22 -15.33
C ASP A 98 -13.43 5.09 -16.00
N LYS A 99 -13.70 3.90 -16.53
CA LYS A 99 -15.05 3.52 -16.96
C LYS A 99 -15.97 3.37 -15.74
N ASN A 100 -17.25 3.67 -15.91
CA ASN A 100 -18.29 3.56 -14.87
C ASN A 100 -17.95 4.33 -13.58
N ILE A 101 -17.33 5.51 -13.72
CA ILE A 101 -16.92 6.36 -12.59
C ILE A 101 -18.06 6.65 -11.59
N VAL A 102 -19.30 6.78 -12.07
CA VAL A 102 -20.48 7.02 -11.22
C VAL A 102 -20.71 5.86 -10.27
N VAL A 103 -20.69 4.62 -10.79
CA VAL A 103 -20.88 3.40 -9.98
C VAL A 103 -19.73 3.22 -9.01
N LYS A 104 -18.48 3.38 -9.47
CA LYS A 104 -17.30 3.29 -8.59
C LYS A 104 -17.35 4.32 -7.47
N ARG A 105 -17.75 5.56 -7.78
CA ARG A 105 -17.89 6.63 -6.80
C ARG A 105 -18.93 6.29 -5.74
N GLU A 106 -20.07 5.71 -6.15
CA GLU A 106 -21.09 5.26 -5.23
C GLU A 106 -20.58 4.14 -4.31
N GLU A 107 -19.94 3.11 -4.88
CA GLU A 107 -19.37 2.00 -4.09
C GLU A 107 -18.33 2.46 -3.08
N TYR A 108 -17.41 3.33 -3.50
CA TYR A 108 -16.38 3.89 -2.61
C TYR A 108 -17.02 4.76 -1.53
N THR A 109 -18.00 5.60 -1.89
CA THR A 109 -18.71 6.46 -0.93
C THR A 109 -19.44 5.60 0.11
N ASN A 110 -20.19 4.60 -0.31
CA ASN A 110 -20.92 3.71 0.59
C ASN A 110 -19.98 2.99 1.55
N PHE A 111 -18.85 2.47 1.04
CA PHE A 111 -17.83 1.84 1.88
C PHE A 111 -17.20 2.81 2.88
N SER A 112 -16.86 4.04 2.46
CA SER A 112 -16.35 5.09 3.35
C SER A 112 -17.34 5.46 4.44
N VAL A 113 -18.62 5.61 4.07
CA VAL A 113 -19.69 5.95 5.02
C VAL A 113 -19.89 4.82 6.01
N GLU A 114 -20.00 3.57 5.56
CA GLU A 114 -20.15 2.41 6.44
C GLU A 114 -18.98 2.29 7.42
N TRP A 115 -17.74 2.47 6.95
CA TRP A 115 -16.56 2.49 7.82
C TRP A 115 -16.65 3.58 8.88
N PHE A 116 -17.00 4.80 8.48
CA PHE A 116 -17.17 5.93 9.39
C PHE A 116 -18.23 5.65 10.45
N GLU A 117 -19.42 5.18 10.06
CA GLU A 117 -20.50 4.88 11.00
C GLU A 117 -20.07 3.78 11.98
N ASN A 118 -19.46 2.70 11.47
CA ASN A 118 -18.98 1.59 12.32
C ASN A 118 -17.93 2.04 13.34
N ARG A 119 -17.08 3.01 12.99
CA ARG A 119 -16.02 3.49 13.87
C ARG A 119 -16.52 4.55 14.86
N TRP A 120 -17.33 5.52 14.41
CA TRP A 120 -17.57 6.76 15.14
C TRP A 120 -19.01 6.94 15.64
N ALA A 121 -19.99 6.17 15.17
CA ALA A 121 -21.40 6.39 15.54
C ALA A 121 -21.62 6.35 17.06
N ASP A 122 -20.98 5.42 17.76
CA ASP A 122 -21.07 5.32 19.22
C ASP A 122 -20.40 6.50 19.93
N ASP A 123 -19.26 6.97 19.42
CA ASP A 123 -18.56 8.12 19.99
C ASP A 123 -19.38 9.40 19.79
N ILE A 124 -20.00 9.56 18.62
CA ILE A 124 -20.90 10.67 18.29
C ILE A 124 -22.14 10.65 19.20
N LYS A 125 -22.83 9.51 19.28
CA LYS A 125 -24.03 9.32 20.09
C LYS A 125 -23.79 9.63 21.57
N ASN A 126 -22.61 9.25 22.08
CA ASN A 126 -22.23 9.44 23.48
C ASN A 126 -21.45 10.75 23.72
N LYS A 127 -21.31 11.61 22.70
CA LYS A 127 -20.61 12.92 22.81
C LYS A 127 -19.20 12.78 23.40
N ARG A 128 -18.47 11.76 22.97
CA ARG A 128 -17.10 11.52 23.43
C ARG A 128 -16.15 12.44 22.69
N ASP A 129 -15.16 12.95 23.41
CA ASP A 129 -14.06 13.68 22.80
C ASP A 129 -13.36 12.81 21.75
N VAL A 130 -13.07 13.40 20.58
CA VAL A 130 -12.40 12.70 19.47
C VAL A 130 -11.05 13.34 19.21
N ASP A 131 -9.97 12.58 19.42
CA ASP A 131 -8.63 13.00 19.08
C ASP A 131 -8.39 12.81 17.58
N LEU A 132 -7.96 13.87 16.87
CA LEU A 132 -7.61 13.76 15.46
C LEU A 132 -6.42 12.83 15.21
N TYR A 133 -5.60 12.55 16.24
CA TYR A 133 -4.61 11.48 16.17
C TYR A 133 -5.28 10.12 15.91
N ASP A 134 -6.34 9.79 16.64
CA ASP A 134 -7.04 8.52 16.49
C ASP A 134 -7.75 8.45 15.12
N LEU A 135 -8.29 9.58 14.64
CA LEU A 135 -8.78 9.71 13.27
C LEU A 135 -7.67 9.41 12.26
N GLY A 136 -6.52 10.05 12.39
CA GLY A 136 -5.40 9.84 11.48
C GLY A 136 -4.92 8.39 11.44
N ILE A 137 -4.82 7.72 12.59
CA ILE A 137 -4.47 6.29 12.65
C ILE A 137 -5.56 5.41 12.05
N ASP A 138 -6.82 5.76 12.22
CA ASP A 138 -7.93 5.02 11.61
C ASP A 138 -7.98 5.19 10.09
N LEU A 139 -7.70 6.38 9.56
CA LEU A 139 -7.56 6.63 8.12
C LEU A 139 -6.50 5.75 7.46
N ILE A 140 -5.38 5.47 8.16
CA ILE A 140 -4.38 4.50 7.66
C ILE A 140 -4.93 3.07 7.58
N LYS A 141 -5.79 2.67 8.51
CA LYS A 141 -6.46 1.35 8.46
C LYS A 141 -7.49 1.30 7.34
N PHE A 142 -8.26 2.38 7.22
CA PHE A 142 -9.23 2.57 6.15
C PHE A 142 -8.56 2.48 4.77
N ASP A 143 -7.43 3.15 4.56
CA ASP A 143 -6.65 3.09 3.32
C ASP A 143 -6.28 1.66 2.92
N LYS A 144 -5.83 0.85 3.88
CA LYS A 144 -5.54 -0.58 3.65
C LYS A 144 -6.80 -1.35 3.28
N ALA A 145 -7.94 -1.04 3.91
CA ALA A 145 -9.21 -1.68 3.63
C ALA A 145 -9.72 -1.32 2.21
N VAL A 146 -9.65 -0.05 1.82
CA VAL A 146 -9.96 0.42 0.46
C VAL A 146 -9.08 -0.27 -0.57
N ALA A 147 -7.76 -0.31 -0.33
CA ALA A 147 -6.83 -0.98 -1.23
C ALA A 147 -7.14 -2.49 -1.35
N THR A 148 -7.50 -3.15 -0.26
CA THR A 148 -7.90 -4.57 -0.26
C THR A 148 -9.19 -4.82 -1.02
N LYS A 149 -10.17 -3.91 -0.89
CA LYS A 149 -11.52 -4.07 -1.44
C LYS A 149 -11.61 -3.71 -2.92
N PHE A 150 -10.98 -2.60 -3.31
CA PHE A 150 -11.21 -1.98 -4.63
C PHE A 150 -9.98 -1.93 -5.53
N LEU A 151 -8.79 -2.06 -4.97
CA LEU A 151 -7.55 -2.12 -5.76
C LEU A 151 -7.09 -3.59 -5.90
N SER A 152 -5.81 -3.79 -6.21
CA SER A 152 -5.22 -5.11 -6.29
C SER A 152 -4.87 -5.68 -4.92
N TYR A 153 -5.06 -6.99 -4.75
CA TYR A 153 -4.59 -7.75 -3.57
C TYR A 153 -3.13 -7.50 -3.23
N SER A 154 -2.33 -7.27 -4.27
CA SER A 154 -0.88 -7.18 -4.20
C SER A 154 -0.41 -5.93 -3.47
N TYR A 155 -1.23 -4.88 -3.36
CA TYR A 155 -0.90 -3.64 -2.63
C TYR A 155 -0.88 -3.82 -1.10
N VAL A 156 -1.49 -4.87 -0.58
CA VAL A 156 -1.62 -5.09 0.87
C VAL A 156 -1.05 -6.43 1.36
N HIS A 157 -0.77 -7.36 0.45
CA HIS A 157 -0.26 -8.70 0.77
C HIS A 157 1.14 -8.95 0.23
N SER A 158 1.81 -9.95 0.80
CA SER A 158 3.11 -10.42 0.33
C SER A 158 3.01 -11.02 -1.07
N GLY A 159 4.14 -11.11 -1.77
CA GLY A 159 4.17 -11.72 -3.09
C GLY A 159 3.80 -13.21 -3.07
N LEU A 160 4.13 -13.96 -2.01
CA LEU A 160 3.70 -15.36 -1.88
C LEU A 160 2.18 -15.48 -1.75
N GLU A 161 1.55 -14.70 -0.88
CA GLU A 161 0.08 -14.69 -0.75
C GLU A 161 -0.59 -14.29 -2.06
N TRP A 162 -0.02 -13.32 -2.77
CA TRP A 162 -0.52 -12.91 -4.06
C TRP A 162 -0.38 -14.00 -5.12
N MET A 163 0.77 -14.67 -5.19
CA MET A 163 1.02 -15.76 -6.12
C MET A 163 -0.02 -16.89 -6.00
N PHE A 164 -0.40 -17.23 -4.77
CA PHE A 164 -1.35 -18.32 -4.49
C PHE A 164 -2.82 -17.88 -4.44
N ARG A 165 -3.11 -16.58 -4.60
CA ARG A 165 -4.49 -16.11 -4.76
C ARG A 165 -5.01 -16.51 -6.15
N SER A 166 -6.29 -16.90 -6.22
CA SER A 166 -6.96 -17.13 -7.51
C SER A 166 -6.82 -15.90 -8.43
N GLY A 167 -6.27 -16.12 -9.63
CA GLY A 167 -5.99 -15.07 -10.61
C GLY A 167 -4.76 -14.21 -10.32
N GLY A 168 -4.06 -14.39 -9.19
CA GLY A 168 -2.94 -13.52 -8.78
C GLY A 168 -1.76 -13.54 -9.75
N LEU A 169 -1.37 -14.73 -10.25
CA LEU A 169 -0.36 -14.83 -11.32
C LEU A 169 -0.82 -14.19 -12.64
N ALA A 170 -2.08 -14.38 -13.02
CA ALA A 170 -2.61 -13.79 -14.26
C ALA A 170 -2.60 -12.26 -14.19
N GLU A 171 -3.03 -11.70 -13.06
CA GLU A 171 -2.95 -10.27 -12.75
C GLU A 171 -1.50 -9.79 -12.78
N ALA A 172 -0.61 -10.48 -12.05
CA ALA A 172 0.79 -10.12 -11.92
C ALA A 172 1.50 -10.01 -13.25
N PHE A 173 1.20 -10.88 -14.22
CA PHE A 173 1.82 -10.86 -15.55
C PHE A 173 1.03 -10.06 -16.58
N SER A 174 -0.11 -9.47 -16.21
CA SER A 174 -0.93 -8.69 -17.14
C SER A 174 -0.28 -7.33 -17.48
N LYS A 175 -0.46 -6.90 -18.74
CA LYS A 175 -0.04 -5.56 -19.20
C LYS A 175 -0.86 -4.45 -18.53
N SER A 176 -2.15 -4.70 -18.32
CA SER A 176 -3.07 -3.77 -17.65
C SER A 176 -2.61 -3.45 -16.23
N PHE A 177 -2.24 -4.48 -15.45
CA PHE A 177 -1.78 -4.29 -14.09
C PHE A 177 -0.43 -3.56 -14.06
N TYR A 178 0.50 -3.89 -14.96
CA TYR A 178 1.76 -3.14 -15.09
C TYR A 178 1.52 -1.66 -15.40
N LYS A 179 0.60 -1.34 -16.31
CA LYS A 179 0.24 0.06 -16.63
C LYS A 179 -0.36 0.78 -15.43
N GLN A 180 -1.22 0.11 -14.66
CA GLN A 180 -1.77 0.65 -13.42
C GLN A 180 -0.66 0.93 -12.40
N VAL A 181 0.20 -0.04 -12.10
CA VAL A 181 1.31 0.11 -11.17
C VAL A 181 2.27 1.21 -11.60
N TRP A 182 2.57 1.30 -12.89
CA TRP A 182 3.40 2.36 -13.47
C TRP A 182 2.78 3.75 -13.30
N ARG A 183 1.48 3.89 -13.53
CA ARG A 183 0.75 5.13 -13.28
C ARG A 183 0.75 5.48 -11.79
N ASP A 184 0.46 4.50 -10.92
CA ASP A 184 0.32 4.70 -9.49
C ASP A 184 1.65 5.13 -8.84
N GLN A 185 2.81 4.66 -9.34
CA GLN A 185 4.13 5.15 -8.88
C GLN A 185 4.57 6.47 -9.53
N THR A 186 3.93 6.91 -10.62
CA THR A 186 4.38 8.10 -11.37
C THR A 186 4.16 9.36 -10.53
N ILE A 187 5.21 10.17 -10.43
CA ILE A 187 5.19 11.46 -9.71
C ILE A 187 5.24 12.57 -10.75
N ILE A 188 4.28 13.47 -10.69
CA ILE A 188 4.31 14.74 -11.42
C ILE A 188 4.52 15.90 -10.45
N LYS A 189 4.75 17.10 -10.97
CA LYS A 189 4.81 18.28 -10.11
C LYS A 189 3.46 18.48 -9.40
N GLN A 190 3.50 18.83 -8.12
CA GLN A 190 2.29 18.90 -7.29
C GLN A 190 1.32 19.98 -7.76
N ASP A 191 1.81 21.12 -8.22
CA ASP A 191 1.01 22.20 -8.82
C ASP A 191 0.23 21.72 -10.06
N VAL A 192 0.86 20.88 -10.89
CA VAL A 192 0.19 20.23 -12.02
C VAL A 192 -0.90 19.31 -11.49
N TYR A 193 -0.61 18.40 -10.55
CA TYR A 193 -1.63 17.51 -9.98
C TYR A 193 -2.81 18.28 -9.39
N ASP A 194 -2.53 19.30 -8.58
CA ASP A 194 -3.54 20.13 -7.92
C ASP A 194 -4.46 20.85 -8.92
N SER A 195 -3.95 21.21 -10.11
CA SER A 195 -4.76 21.84 -11.17
C SER A 195 -5.80 20.92 -11.81
N PHE A 196 -5.64 19.60 -11.69
CA PHE A 196 -6.63 18.60 -12.10
C PHE A 196 -7.56 18.16 -10.95
N MET A 197 -7.30 18.63 -9.72
CA MET A 197 -8.18 18.34 -8.59
C MET A 197 -9.31 19.36 -8.57
N GLN A 198 -10.54 18.94 -8.90
CA GLN A 198 -11.73 19.73 -8.64
C GLN A 198 -12.37 19.27 -7.33
N TYR A 199 -12.51 20.17 -6.37
CA TYR A 199 -13.12 19.86 -5.08
C TYR A 199 -13.84 21.07 -4.48
N GLU A 200 -14.74 20.79 -3.55
CA GLU A 200 -15.37 21.78 -2.66
C GLU A 200 -14.87 21.58 -1.23
N GLY A 201 -14.81 22.67 -0.46
CA GLY A 201 -14.26 22.66 0.89
C GLY A 201 -12.73 22.85 0.90
N PRO A 202 -12.08 22.80 2.08
CA PRO A 202 -12.62 22.41 3.39
C PRO A 202 -13.67 23.39 3.95
N GLY A 203 -14.54 22.92 4.86
CA GLY A 203 -15.58 23.77 5.46
C GLY A 203 -16.73 22.99 6.08
N LEU A 204 -17.84 23.69 6.38
CA LEU A 204 -19.05 23.12 7.01
C LEU A 204 -19.73 22.01 6.21
N SER A 205 -19.53 21.98 4.89
CA SER A 205 -20.04 20.94 3.99
C SER A 205 -19.05 19.78 3.77
N GLY A 206 -17.86 19.86 4.38
CA GLY A 206 -16.81 18.88 4.27
C GLY A 206 -16.04 18.97 2.95
N LEU A 207 -15.03 18.13 2.80
CA LEU A 207 -14.24 18.02 1.57
C LEU A 207 -14.95 17.11 0.57
N LYS A 208 -15.32 17.64 -0.60
CA LYS A 208 -15.96 16.85 -1.66
C LYS A 208 -15.14 16.88 -2.93
N VAL A 209 -14.66 15.71 -3.36
CA VAL A 209 -13.88 15.57 -4.60
C VAL A 209 -14.82 15.37 -5.79
N LYS A 210 -14.74 16.25 -6.78
CA LYS A 210 -15.47 16.17 -8.06
C LYS A 210 -14.64 15.50 -9.14
N GLU A 211 -13.38 15.89 -9.29
CA GLU A 211 -12.48 15.33 -10.30
C GLU A 211 -11.09 15.09 -9.69
N SER A 212 -10.40 14.07 -10.20
CA SER A 212 -9.05 13.67 -9.79
C SER A 212 -8.35 12.89 -10.92
N LEU A 213 -7.02 13.00 -11.00
CA LEU A 213 -6.15 12.13 -11.81
C LEU A 213 -6.02 10.71 -11.21
N GLY A 214 -6.60 10.49 -10.03
CA GLY A 214 -6.64 9.23 -9.32
C GLY A 214 -5.40 8.99 -8.47
N THR A 215 -5.09 7.69 -8.29
CA THR A 215 -4.21 7.18 -7.25
C THR A 215 -2.86 7.87 -7.16
N MET A 216 -2.13 8.12 -8.27
CA MET A 216 -0.78 8.73 -8.33
C MET A 216 -0.16 8.96 -6.95
N ILE A 217 0.31 7.87 -6.33
CA ILE A 217 0.21 7.60 -4.89
C ILE A 217 0.72 8.75 -4.04
N ILE A 218 1.86 9.31 -4.43
CA ILE A 218 2.51 10.40 -3.70
C ILE A 218 1.76 11.71 -3.88
N ASN A 219 1.43 12.08 -5.12
CA ASN A 219 0.74 13.34 -5.40
C ASN A 219 -0.64 13.40 -4.74
N ASN A 220 -1.38 12.29 -4.83
CA ASN A 220 -2.69 12.14 -4.19
C ASN A 220 -2.59 12.30 -2.67
N LYS A 221 -1.63 11.64 -2.02
CA LYS A 221 -1.49 11.68 -0.56
C LYS A 221 -0.91 13.00 -0.06
N VAL A 222 -0.04 13.65 -0.82
CA VAL A 222 0.38 15.04 -0.53
C VAL A 222 -0.82 15.98 -0.59
N TRP A 223 -1.65 15.89 -1.63
CA TRP A 223 -2.87 16.68 -1.73
C TRP A 223 -3.80 16.42 -0.52
N PHE A 224 -4.08 15.15 -0.22
CA PHE A 224 -4.98 14.76 0.85
C PHE A 224 -4.49 15.23 2.23
N LEU A 225 -3.23 14.98 2.58
CA LEU A 225 -2.65 15.42 3.86
C LEU A 225 -2.69 16.95 4.00
N ASN A 226 -2.42 17.68 2.92
CA ASN A 226 -2.56 19.13 2.93
C ASN A 226 -4.01 19.58 3.11
N ARG A 227 -4.99 18.89 2.53
CA ARG A 227 -6.41 19.18 2.81
C ARG A 227 -6.79 18.87 4.27
N GLN A 228 -6.20 17.86 4.89
CA GLN A 228 -6.40 17.60 6.33
C GLN A 228 -5.81 18.72 7.20
N ILE A 229 -4.63 19.25 6.84
CA ILE A 229 -4.07 20.44 7.51
C ILE A 229 -5.04 21.62 7.40
N GLU A 230 -5.59 21.88 6.22
CA GLU A 230 -6.57 22.98 6.03
C GLU A 230 -7.89 22.73 6.79
N ASN A 231 -8.35 21.48 6.91
CA ASN A 231 -9.50 21.12 7.76
C ASN A 231 -9.23 21.42 9.25
N ILE A 232 -8.00 21.17 9.73
CA ILE A 232 -7.60 21.51 11.11
C ILE A 232 -7.62 23.03 11.30
N LYS A 233 -7.08 23.80 10.35
CA LYS A 233 -7.12 25.26 10.39
C LYS A 233 -8.54 25.79 10.45
N PHE A 234 -9.43 25.24 9.62
CA PHE A 234 -10.85 25.56 9.66
C PHE A 234 -11.46 25.30 11.04
N GLY A 235 -11.07 24.19 11.69
CA GLY A 235 -11.49 23.84 13.06
C GLY A 235 -11.11 24.84 14.15
N PHE A 236 -10.07 25.67 13.96
CA PHE A 236 -9.69 26.68 14.95
C PHE A 236 -10.74 27.78 15.09
N ASN A 237 -11.52 28.05 14.04
CA ASN A 237 -12.50 29.11 14.03
C ASN A 237 -13.68 28.79 13.11
N ILE A 238 -14.56 27.92 13.58
CA ILE A 238 -15.84 27.63 12.94
C ILE A 238 -16.88 28.58 13.52
N MET A 239 -17.38 29.49 12.69
CA MET A 239 -18.40 30.49 13.07
C MET A 239 -18.03 31.33 14.31
N GLY A 240 -16.75 31.66 14.51
CA GLY A 240 -16.29 32.43 15.68
C GLY A 240 -15.83 31.58 16.86
N HIS A 241 -15.91 30.24 16.78
CA HIS A 241 -15.60 29.33 17.87
C HIS A 241 -14.69 28.18 17.43
N SER A 242 -13.73 27.79 18.29
CA SER A 242 -12.89 26.62 18.05
C SER A 242 -13.64 25.33 18.43
N ILE A 243 -13.63 24.33 17.54
CA ILE A 243 -14.20 22.99 17.84
C ILE A 243 -13.31 22.16 18.76
N PHE A 244 -12.07 22.59 18.96
CA PHE A 244 -11.12 21.85 19.76
C PHE A 244 -11.28 22.19 21.24
N LYS A 245 -10.98 21.23 22.11
CA LYS A 245 -10.98 21.40 23.56
C LYS A 245 -9.97 22.46 24.01
N ASN A 246 -8.80 22.49 23.37
CA ASN A 246 -7.82 23.55 23.57
C ASN A 246 -8.16 24.76 22.69
N LYS A 247 -8.79 25.78 23.30
CA LYS A 247 -9.22 27.01 22.60
C LYS A 247 -8.07 27.94 22.20
N ASN A 248 -6.84 27.69 22.67
CA ASN A 248 -5.66 28.48 22.31
C ASN A 248 -5.00 28.02 20.99
N LEU A 249 -5.47 26.93 20.38
CA LEU A 249 -4.96 26.43 19.11
C LEU A 249 -5.24 27.43 17.98
N ASN A 250 -4.25 27.66 17.14
CA ASN A 250 -4.33 28.55 15.99
C ASN A 250 -3.22 28.20 14.97
N GLU A 251 -3.19 28.88 13.83
CA GLU A 251 -2.23 28.56 12.75
C GLU A 251 -0.76 28.70 13.16
N THR A 252 -0.45 29.58 14.12
CA THR A 252 0.94 29.84 14.56
C THR A 252 1.51 28.76 15.47
N ASN A 253 0.66 27.93 16.09
CA ASN A 253 1.07 26.85 16.99
C ASN A 253 0.84 25.45 16.40
N MET A 254 0.59 25.35 15.09
CA MET A 254 0.50 24.06 14.39
C MET A 254 1.87 23.40 14.26
N ASN A 255 1.92 22.09 14.49
CA ASN A 255 3.14 21.29 14.29
C ASN A 255 3.57 21.20 12.82
N LYS A 256 2.61 21.27 11.89
CA LYS A 256 2.84 21.13 10.46
C LYS A 256 1.85 21.98 9.67
N ILE A 257 2.37 22.80 8.76
CA ILE A 257 1.56 23.72 7.95
C ILE A 257 1.42 23.27 6.48
N LYS A 258 2.28 22.35 6.02
CA LYS A 258 2.27 21.81 4.65
C LYS A 258 3.12 20.55 4.57
N VAL A 259 2.64 19.54 3.86
CA VAL A 259 3.41 18.35 3.46
C VAL A 259 3.88 18.50 2.02
N THR A 260 5.12 18.12 1.75
CA THR A 260 5.69 18.04 0.40
C THR A 260 6.03 16.59 0.02
N TYR A 261 6.22 16.32 -1.27
CA TYR A 261 6.37 14.96 -1.78
C TYR A 261 7.66 14.26 -1.29
N ASP A 262 8.71 15.02 -0.99
CA ASP A 262 9.99 14.58 -0.44
C ASP A 262 9.88 14.04 1.00
N GLU A 263 8.77 14.32 1.68
CA GLU A 263 8.52 13.85 3.04
C GLU A 263 7.88 12.46 3.10
N LEU A 264 7.44 11.95 1.94
CA LEU A 264 6.87 10.63 1.74
C LEU A 264 7.89 9.70 1.07
N SER A 265 7.81 8.41 1.39
CA SER A 265 8.71 7.40 0.80
C SER A 265 8.27 7.06 -0.62
N SER A 266 9.06 7.36 -1.64
CA SER A 266 8.69 6.97 -3.01
C SER A 266 8.77 5.45 -3.24
N PRO A 267 7.66 4.76 -3.55
CA PRO A 267 7.68 3.31 -3.72
C PRO A 267 8.16 2.94 -5.14
N PHE A 268 9.08 1.97 -5.24
CA PHE A 268 9.59 1.45 -6.51
C PHE A 268 8.73 0.29 -7.02
N LEU A 269 7.46 0.56 -7.32
CA LEU A 269 6.47 -0.49 -7.53
C LEU A 269 6.72 -1.31 -8.81
N THR A 270 7.08 -0.70 -9.93
CA THR A 270 7.32 -1.45 -11.18
C THR A 270 8.56 -2.31 -11.12
N ASP A 271 9.62 -1.83 -10.49
CA ASP A 271 10.86 -2.60 -10.33
C ASP A 271 10.62 -3.78 -9.41
N THR A 272 9.90 -3.56 -8.31
CA THR A 272 9.48 -4.62 -7.39
C THR A 272 8.58 -5.64 -8.08
N LEU A 273 7.64 -5.20 -8.94
CA LEU A 273 6.82 -6.10 -9.75
C LEU A 273 7.68 -6.93 -10.73
N ASN A 274 8.70 -6.34 -11.35
CA ASN A 274 9.60 -7.05 -12.26
C ASN A 274 10.50 -8.06 -11.53
N VAL A 275 11.02 -7.70 -10.34
CA VAL A 275 11.76 -8.62 -9.46
C VAL A 275 10.87 -9.77 -9.05
N TYR A 276 9.63 -9.49 -8.63
CA TYR A 276 8.64 -10.51 -8.29
C TYR A 276 8.37 -11.45 -9.46
N ARG A 277 8.06 -10.93 -10.65
CA ARG A 277 7.82 -11.73 -11.88
C ARG A 277 9.01 -12.63 -12.21
N THR A 278 10.23 -12.08 -12.11
CA THR A 278 11.47 -12.84 -12.33
C THR A 278 11.62 -13.95 -11.30
N GLY A 279 11.37 -13.64 -10.03
CA GLY A 279 11.35 -14.62 -8.93
C GLY A 279 10.35 -15.75 -9.19
N VAL A 280 9.14 -15.43 -9.64
CA VAL A 280 8.11 -16.42 -9.98
C VAL A 280 8.59 -17.34 -11.11
N ILE A 281 9.12 -16.78 -12.21
CA ILE A 281 9.66 -17.57 -13.32
C ILE A 281 10.80 -18.48 -12.84
N MET A 282 11.72 -17.94 -12.03
CA MET A 282 12.83 -18.70 -11.46
C MET A 282 12.35 -19.82 -10.53
N LEU A 283 11.33 -19.56 -9.70
CA LEU A 283 10.76 -20.55 -8.79
C LEU A 283 10.09 -21.69 -9.56
N PHE A 284 9.29 -21.39 -10.58
CA PHE A 284 8.69 -22.43 -11.42
C PHE A 284 9.73 -23.19 -12.24
N THR A 285 10.75 -22.51 -12.78
CA THR A 285 11.88 -23.16 -13.46
C THR A 285 12.63 -24.08 -12.50
N PHE A 286 12.82 -23.65 -11.26
CA PHE A 286 13.44 -24.46 -10.22
C PHE A 286 12.62 -25.72 -9.94
N LEU A 287 11.32 -25.57 -9.71
CA LEU A 287 10.43 -26.68 -9.36
C LEU A 287 10.24 -27.69 -10.50
N VAL A 288 10.11 -27.22 -11.75
CA VAL A 288 9.76 -28.07 -12.90
C VAL A 288 11.00 -28.65 -13.59
N ILE A 289 12.13 -27.93 -13.62
CA ILE A 289 13.31 -28.31 -14.40
C ILE A 289 14.47 -28.67 -13.48
N ILE A 290 14.89 -27.73 -12.61
CA ILE A 290 16.13 -27.89 -11.84
C ILE A 290 15.99 -29.00 -10.80
N LEU A 291 14.88 -29.01 -10.05
CA LEU A 291 14.66 -29.96 -8.97
C LEU A 291 14.57 -31.42 -9.46
N PRO A 292 13.83 -31.75 -10.55
CA PRO A 292 13.84 -33.11 -11.11
C PRO A 292 15.21 -33.53 -11.64
N ILE A 293 15.92 -32.64 -12.36
CA ILE A 293 17.28 -32.93 -12.88
C ILE A 293 18.24 -33.19 -11.72
N TYR A 294 18.24 -32.31 -10.71
CA TYR A 294 19.07 -32.44 -9.52
C TYR A 294 18.79 -33.74 -8.77
N SER A 295 17.51 -34.05 -8.54
CA SER A 295 17.10 -35.27 -7.83
C SER A 295 17.51 -36.55 -8.58
N THR A 296 17.40 -36.53 -9.91
CA THR A 296 17.82 -37.65 -10.77
C THR A 296 19.33 -37.85 -10.73
N LEU A 297 20.10 -36.76 -10.87
CA LEU A 297 21.57 -36.80 -10.79
C LEU A 297 22.05 -37.24 -9.40
N LEU A 298 21.44 -36.72 -8.34
CA LEU A 298 21.75 -37.08 -6.96
C LEU A 298 21.51 -38.57 -6.71
N THR A 299 20.38 -39.09 -7.17
CA THR A 299 20.03 -40.52 -7.06
C THR A 299 21.06 -41.38 -7.81
N PHE A 300 21.41 -41.01 -9.04
CA PHE A 300 22.42 -41.72 -9.83
C PHE A 300 23.80 -41.72 -9.14
N TRP A 301 24.21 -40.58 -8.58
CA TRP A 301 25.47 -40.46 -7.85
C TRP A 301 25.47 -41.31 -6.57
N ILE A 302 24.38 -41.31 -5.79
CA ILE A 302 24.26 -42.14 -4.59
C ILE A 302 24.31 -43.64 -4.94
N ILE A 303 23.64 -44.06 -6.01
CA ILE A 303 23.67 -45.47 -6.46
C ILE A 303 25.09 -45.86 -6.89
N ASN A 304 25.78 -45.02 -7.68
CA ASN A 304 27.16 -45.30 -8.10
C ASN A 304 28.15 -45.32 -6.92
N TYR A 305 27.93 -44.45 -5.93
CA TYR A 305 28.70 -44.45 -4.68
C TYR A 305 28.55 -45.78 -3.94
N LYS A 306 27.31 -46.28 -3.80
CA LYS A 306 27.02 -47.57 -3.14
C LYS A 306 27.55 -48.78 -3.91
N LYS A 307 27.60 -48.73 -5.25
CA LYS A 307 28.10 -49.83 -6.10
C LYS A 307 29.63 -49.97 -6.15
N GLY A 308 30.37 -49.22 -5.33
CA GLY A 308 31.83 -49.35 -5.24
C GLY A 308 32.59 -48.71 -6.42
N GLY A 309 32.01 -47.70 -7.08
CA GLY A 309 32.67 -46.92 -8.14
C GLY A 309 33.88 -46.07 -7.68
N TYR A 310 34.39 -46.34 -6.48
CA TYR A 310 35.67 -45.85 -5.97
C TYR A 310 36.68 -47.02 -6.00
N LYS A 311 37.17 -47.33 -7.20
CA LYS A 311 38.54 -47.84 -7.42
C LYS A 311 39.22 -46.87 -8.37
#